data_AF-A0A432SDM3-F1
#
_entry.id   AF-A0A432SDM3-F1
#
_cell.length_a   1.000
_cell.length_b   1.000
_cell.length_c   1.000
_cell.angle_alpha   90.00
_cell.angle_beta   90.00
_cell.angle_gamma   90.00
#
_symmetry.space_group_name_H-M   'P 1'
#
loop_
_entity.id
_entity.type
_entity.pdbx_description
1 polymer ?
#
loop_
_entity_poly.entity_id
_entity_poly.type
_entity_poly.pdbx_seq_one_letter_code
_entity_poly.pdbx_strand_id
1 'polypeptide(L)'
;MAKRKGKTLFSLSSLLASFFGAAMIAASFAYFNYKFSEYKFIDFKEWTFYEKSDIFIPTEDRYIVVFYSSREKDTMRLLANINLTLPILAIDYYNRVRKNTHSTTFLRSGTKNSLAFIQRFNIYNSPSIFFIKRSKKTLYKQDSKIRKLNNLKALSKQVKNL
;
A
#
# COMPACT_ATOMS: atom_id res chain seq x y z
N MET A 1 -19.93 0.45 -68.92
CA MET A 1 -19.32 -0.56 -68.03
C MET A 1 -18.39 0.15 -67.04
N ALA A 2 -18.87 0.47 -65.83
CA ALA A 2 -18.05 1.13 -64.82
C ALA A 2 -17.23 0.07 -64.07
N LYS A 3 -15.90 0.04 -64.29
CA LYS A 3 -14.97 -0.83 -63.55
C LYS A 3 -15.00 -0.42 -62.07
N ARG A 4 -15.69 -1.22 -61.22
CA ARG A 4 -15.52 -1.19 -59.76
C ARG A 4 -14.07 -1.56 -59.45
N LYS A 5 -13.22 -0.56 -59.19
CA LYS A 5 -11.89 -0.76 -58.59
C LYS A 5 -12.11 -1.41 -57.22
N GLY A 6 -11.79 -2.69 -57.10
CA GLY A 6 -11.80 -3.39 -55.81
C GLY A 6 -10.90 -2.65 -54.84
N LYS A 7 -11.46 -2.20 -53.71
CA LYS A 7 -10.69 -1.63 -52.60
C LYS A 7 -9.80 -2.74 -52.06
N THR A 8 -8.51 -2.70 -52.38
CA THR A 8 -7.50 -3.56 -51.79
C THR A 8 -7.46 -3.27 -50.29
N LEU A 9 -7.90 -4.23 -49.48
CA LEU A 9 -7.93 -4.16 -48.01
C LEU A 9 -6.53 -4.12 -47.36
N PHE A 10 -5.47 -4.22 -48.17
CA PHE A 10 -4.07 -4.13 -47.79
C PHE A 10 -3.43 -2.89 -48.42
N SER A 11 -3.83 -1.71 -47.96
CA SER A 11 -3.06 -0.49 -48.25
C SER A 11 -1.91 -0.36 -47.25
N LEU A 12 -0.79 0.21 -47.68
CA LEU A 12 0.33 0.55 -46.78
C LEU A 12 -0.13 1.36 -45.56
N SER A 13 -1.14 2.22 -45.76
CA SER A 13 -1.79 2.98 -44.68
C SER A 13 -2.55 2.11 -43.67
N SER A 14 -3.23 1.05 -44.11
CA SER A 14 -3.90 0.10 -43.19
C SER A 14 -2.89 -0.70 -42.36
N LEU A 15 -1.77 -1.08 -42.98
CA LEU A 15 -0.69 -1.83 -42.31
C LEU A 15 0.03 -0.94 -41.28
N LEU A 16 0.35 0.31 -41.65
CA LEU A 16 0.88 1.32 -40.73
C LEU A 16 -0.11 1.62 -39.59
N ALA A 17 -1.39 1.81 -39.88
CA ALA A 17 -2.40 2.05 -38.85
C ALA A 17 -2.53 0.88 -37.86
N SER A 18 -2.51 -0.37 -38.36
CA SER A 18 -2.51 -1.56 -37.51
C SER A 18 -1.25 -1.67 -36.65
N PHE A 19 -0.08 -1.34 -37.21
CA PHE A 19 1.19 -1.29 -36.49
C PHE A 19 1.18 -0.22 -35.39
N PHE A 20 0.78 1.01 -35.71
CA PHE A 20 0.68 2.09 -34.71
C PHE A 20 -0.37 1.79 -33.64
N GLY A 21 -1.51 1.20 -34.02
CA GLY A 21 -2.54 0.75 -33.08
C GLY A 21 -1.98 -0.29 -32.10
N ALA A 22 -1.30 -1.33 -32.62
CA ALA A 22 -0.66 -2.34 -31.80
C ALA A 22 0.47 -1.75 -30.92
N ALA A 23 1.29 -0.86 -31.47
CA ALA A 23 2.37 -0.18 -30.74
C ALA A 23 1.84 0.68 -29.60
N MET A 24 0.74 1.43 -29.80
CA MET A 24 0.10 2.21 -28.74
C MET A 24 -0.46 1.33 -27.63
N ILE A 25 -1.11 0.20 -27.97
CA ILE A 25 -1.61 -0.76 -26.98
C ILE A 25 -0.43 -1.36 -26.19
N ALA A 26 0.63 -1.78 -26.87
CA ALA A 26 1.83 -2.34 -26.23
C ALA A 26 2.50 -1.32 -25.31
N ALA A 27 2.64 -0.06 -25.75
CA ALA A 27 3.21 1.02 -24.95
C ALA A 27 2.35 1.34 -23.72
N SER A 28 1.03 1.43 -23.90
CA SER A 28 0.08 1.64 -22.81
C SER A 28 0.14 0.49 -21.79
N PHE A 29 0.12 -0.76 -22.28
CA PHE A 29 0.26 -1.95 -21.45
C PHE A 29 1.61 -1.96 -20.68
N ALA A 30 2.72 -1.69 -21.36
CA ALA A 30 4.04 -1.62 -20.73
C ALA A 30 4.09 -0.51 -19.66
N TYR A 31 3.56 0.68 -19.95
CA TYR A 31 3.49 1.79 -19.01
C TYR A 31 2.66 1.44 -17.76
N PHE A 32 1.47 0.87 -17.95
CA PHE A 32 0.61 0.48 -16.84
C PHE A 32 1.24 -0.63 -15.99
N ASN A 33 1.87 -1.64 -16.60
CA ASN A 33 2.57 -2.68 -15.86
C ASN A 33 3.79 -2.12 -15.10
N TYR A 34 4.55 -1.22 -15.72
CA TYR A 34 5.65 -0.53 -15.07
C TYR A 34 5.16 0.25 -13.84
N LYS A 35 4.13 1.09 -14.00
CA LYS A 35 3.52 1.82 -12.88
C LYS A 35 2.86 0.92 -11.84
N PHE A 36 2.32 -0.23 -12.26
CA PHE A 36 1.75 -1.19 -11.32
C PHE A 36 2.84 -1.88 -10.47
N SER A 37 4.01 -2.15 -11.05
CA SER A 37 5.15 -2.73 -10.34
C SER A 37 5.76 -1.80 -9.29
N GLU A 38 5.57 -0.47 -9.43
CA GLU A 38 5.92 0.52 -8.40
C GLU A 38 5.04 0.40 -7.15
N TYR A 39 3.83 -0.17 -7.26
CA TYR A 39 2.95 -0.32 -6.11
C TYR A 39 3.44 -1.42 -5.17
N LYS A 40 3.48 -1.05 -3.89
CA LYS A 40 3.81 -1.96 -2.81
C LYS A 40 2.53 -2.54 -2.26
N PHE A 41 2.55 -3.85 -2.00
CA PHE A 41 1.40 -4.59 -1.51
C PHE A 41 1.75 -5.29 -0.20
N ILE A 42 0.73 -5.52 0.62
CA ILE A 42 0.75 -6.35 1.82
C ILE A 42 -0.32 -7.41 1.62
N ASP A 43 0.07 -8.68 1.63
CA ASP A 43 -0.90 -9.77 1.75
C ASP A 43 -0.88 -10.28 3.19
N PHE A 44 -1.95 -10.05 3.95
CA PHE A 44 -2.06 -10.52 5.32
C PHE A 44 -2.18 -12.05 5.44
N LYS A 45 -2.33 -12.76 4.32
CA LYS A 45 -2.21 -14.23 4.27
C LYS A 45 -0.75 -14.69 4.26
N GLU A 46 0.11 -13.99 3.54
CA GLU A 46 1.54 -14.32 3.44
C GLU A 46 2.34 -13.71 4.59
N TRP A 47 2.00 -12.48 4.98
CA TRP A 47 2.66 -11.75 6.06
C TRP A 47 1.79 -11.78 7.30
N THR A 48 2.04 -12.79 8.13
CA THR A 48 1.33 -12.97 9.39
C THR A 48 1.74 -11.91 10.40
N PHE A 49 0.75 -11.18 10.91
CA PHE A 49 0.86 -10.29 12.05
C PHE A 49 0.01 -10.84 13.20
N TYR A 50 0.40 -10.50 14.42
CA TYR A 50 -0.27 -10.99 15.63
C TYR A 50 -0.80 -9.83 16.46
N GLU A 51 -2.07 -9.91 16.84
CA GLU A 51 -2.64 -9.12 17.92
C GLU A 51 -2.56 -9.95 19.20
N LYS A 52 -1.81 -9.49 20.21
CA LYS A 52 -1.62 -10.27 21.46
C LYS A 52 -1.27 -11.73 21.13
N SER A 53 -2.13 -12.71 21.38
CA SER A 53 -1.93 -14.12 21.09
C SER A 53 -2.43 -14.58 19.71
N ASP A 54 -3.26 -13.81 19.03
CA ASP A 54 -4.03 -14.25 17.88
C ASP A 54 -3.48 -13.69 16.57
N ILE A 55 -3.71 -14.40 15.47
CA ILE A 55 -3.38 -13.90 14.13
C ILE A 55 -4.33 -12.75 13.78
N PHE A 56 -3.78 -11.62 13.39
CA PHE A 56 -4.56 -10.48 12.95
C PHE A 56 -5.15 -10.73 11.56
N ILE A 57 -6.44 -10.42 11.41
CA ILE A 57 -7.18 -10.50 10.14
C ILE A 57 -7.78 -9.12 9.84
N PRO A 58 -7.47 -8.51 8.69
CA PRO A 58 -7.96 -7.17 8.37
C PRO A 58 -9.44 -7.16 7.95
N THR A 59 -10.25 -6.38 8.65
CA THR A 59 -11.70 -6.24 8.46
C THR A 59 -12.10 -4.99 7.66
N GLU A 60 -11.31 -3.93 7.73
CA GLU A 60 -11.62 -2.63 7.15
C GLU A 60 -11.02 -2.46 5.76
N ASP A 61 -11.63 -1.61 4.94
CA ASP A 61 -11.17 -1.38 3.57
C ASP A 61 -9.95 -0.46 3.49
N ARG A 62 -9.73 0.36 4.52
CA ARG A 62 -8.59 1.29 4.59
C ARG A 62 -8.00 1.29 5.98
N TYR A 63 -6.68 1.37 6.03
CA TYR A 63 -5.93 1.48 7.28
C TYR A 63 -4.82 2.51 7.17
N ILE A 64 -4.50 3.11 8.31
CA ILE A 64 -3.24 3.82 8.51
C ILE A 64 -2.26 2.81 9.08
N VAL A 65 -1.18 2.53 8.37
CA VAL A 65 -0.10 1.69 8.88
C VAL A 65 0.94 2.57 9.54
N VAL A 66 1.27 2.24 10.79
CA VAL A 66 2.35 2.90 11.54
C VAL A 66 3.36 1.85 11.93
N PHE A 67 4.53 1.91 11.30
CA PHE A 67 5.68 1.13 11.72
C PHE A 67 6.48 1.94 12.74
N TYR A 68 6.66 1.41 13.95
CA TYR A 68 7.26 2.18 15.04
C TYR A 68 8.16 1.33 15.94
N SER A 69 8.94 2.01 16.77
CA SER A 69 9.73 1.41 17.85
C SER A 69 9.07 1.67 19.20
N SER A 70 8.69 0.62 19.93
CA SER A 70 8.20 0.76 21.30
C SER A 70 9.27 1.17 22.33
N ARG A 71 10.54 1.25 21.92
CA ARG A 71 11.62 1.86 22.72
C ARG A 71 11.73 3.37 22.52
N GLU A 72 11.10 3.91 21.48
CA GLU A 72 11.03 5.34 21.25
C GLU A 72 10.10 5.99 22.27
N LYS A 73 10.57 7.06 22.91
CA LYS A 73 9.84 7.73 23.99
C LYS A 73 8.50 8.26 23.48
N ASP A 74 7.45 8.12 24.29
CA ASP A 74 6.09 8.64 24.04
C ASP A 74 5.32 8.05 22.85
N THR A 75 5.97 7.40 21.88
CA THR A 75 5.33 6.85 20.67
C THR A 75 4.14 5.95 20.97
N MET A 76 4.31 4.98 21.88
CA MET A 76 3.22 4.07 22.25
C MET A 76 2.05 4.79 22.94
N ARG A 77 2.34 5.80 23.77
CA ARG A 77 1.31 6.59 24.46
C ARG A 77 0.53 7.43 23.47
N LEU A 78 1.22 8.05 22.52
CA LEU A 78 0.61 8.84 21.46
C LEU A 78 -0.28 7.97 20.56
N LEU A 79 0.18 6.79 20.16
CA LEU A 79 -0.60 5.85 19.36
C LEU A 79 -1.82 5.28 20.08
N ALA A 80 -1.77 5.14 21.40
CA ALA A 80 -2.93 4.69 22.17
C ALA A 80 -3.99 5.79 22.34
N ASN A 81 -3.56 7.04 22.44
CA ASN A 81 -4.46 8.17 22.74
C ASN A 81 -4.94 8.89 21.47
N ILE A 82 -4.43 8.54 20.30
CA ILE A 82 -4.83 9.17 19.04
C ILE A 82 -6.22 8.69 18.65
N ASN A 83 -7.16 9.61 18.50
CA ASN A 83 -8.50 9.31 18.01
C ASN A 83 -8.59 9.76 16.55
N LEU A 84 -8.60 8.80 15.63
CA LEU A 84 -8.76 9.03 14.20
C LEU A 84 -9.97 8.25 13.71
N THR A 85 -10.63 8.79 12.68
CA THR A 85 -11.75 8.12 11.99
C THR A 85 -11.29 6.83 11.30
N LEU A 86 -10.05 6.82 10.78
CA LEU A 86 -9.48 5.66 10.13
C LEU A 86 -8.73 4.76 11.14
N PRO A 87 -8.94 3.44 11.08
CA PRO A 87 -8.26 2.48 11.95
C PRO A 87 -6.76 2.46 11.69
N ILE A 88 -5.99 2.31 12.77
CA ILE A 88 -4.53 2.28 12.75
C ILE A 88 -4.03 0.85 12.98
N LEU A 89 -3.13 0.39 12.11
CA LEU A 89 -2.32 -0.81 12.31
C LEU A 89 -0.93 -0.39 12.77
N ALA A 90 -0.68 -0.48 14.07
CA ALA A 90 0.58 -0.08 14.68
C ALA A 90 1.50 -1.30 14.82
N ILE A 91 2.47 -1.45 13.92
CA ILE A 91 3.42 -2.57 13.88
C ILE A 91 4.67 -2.18 14.68
N ASP A 92 4.92 -2.88 15.79
CA ASP A 92 6.08 -2.64 16.64
C ASP A 92 7.31 -3.43 16.18
N TYR A 93 8.40 -2.73 15.91
CA TYR A 93 9.69 -3.33 15.60
C TYR A 93 10.22 -4.22 16.74
N TYR A 94 9.97 -3.85 18.00
CA TYR A 94 10.43 -4.60 19.18
C TYR A 94 9.43 -5.64 19.69
N ASN A 95 8.31 -5.83 18.99
CA ASN A 95 7.29 -6.84 19.32
C ASN A 95 6.79 -6.79 20.79
N ARG A 96 6.71 -5.60 21.40
CA ARG A 96 6.10 -5.46 22.74
C ARG A 96 4.61 -5.67 22.65
N VAL A 97 4.09 -6.48 23.58
CA VAL A 97 2.65 -6.72 23.71
C VAL A 97 1.98 -5.45 24.24
N ARG A 98 0.88 -5.05 23.61
CA ARG A 98 0.04 -3.94 24.05
C ARG A 98 -1.42 -4.25 23.76
N LYS A 99 -2.31 -3.74 24.60
CA LYS A 99 -3.76 -3.84 24.39
C LYS A 99 -4.18 -2.83 23.32
N ASN A 100 -5.03 -3.26 22.39
CA ASN A 100 -5.66 -2.38 21.40
C ASN A 100 -6.46 -1.27 22.07
N THR A 101 -6.56 -0.15 21.37
CA THR A 101 -7.49 0.93 21.69
C THR A 101 -8.60 0.96 20.65
N HIS A 102 -9.56 1.87 20.79
CA HIS A 102 -10.70 1.95 19.88
C HIS A 102 -10.28 2.18 18.41
N SER A 103 -9.24 2.99 18.20
CA SER A 103 -8.72 3.37 16.88
C SER A 103 -7.45 2.64 16.48
N THR A 104 -6.71 2.03 17.42
CA THR A 104 -5.38 1.46 17.16
C THR A 104 -5.29 -0.02 17.53
N THR A 105 -4.98 -0.83 16.52
CA THR A 105 -4.61 -2.24 16.67
C THR A 105 -3.09 -2.33 16.78
N PHE A 106 -2.58 -2.87 17.88
CA PHE A 106 -1.15 -3.06 18.09
C PHE A 106 -0.73 -4.45 17.60
N LEU A 107 0.13 -4.45 16.59
CA LEU A 107 0.56 -5.64 15.88
C LEU A 107 2.02 -5.96 16.16
N ARG A 108 2.28 -7.26 16.17
CA ARG A 108 3.62 -7.84 16.25
C ARG A 108 3.86 -8.71 15.02
N SER A 109 5.11 -8.90 14.65
CA SER A 109 5.50 -9.78 13.54
C SER A 109 6.79 -10.52 13.83
N GLY A 110 6.91 -11.73 13.30
CA GLY A 110 8.17 -12.47 13.34
C GLY A 110 9.27 -11.71 12.59
N THR A 111 10.54 -11.91 12.99
CA THR A 111 11.70 -11.16 12.45
C THR A 111 11.78 -11.18 10.93
N LYS A 112 11.52 -12.33 10.30
CA LYS A 112 11.48 -12.47 8.84
C LYS A 112 10.44 -11.54 8.20
N ASN A 113 9.23 -11.53 8.76
CA ASN A 113 8.13 -10.68 8.27
C ASN A 113 8.44 -9.20 8.49
N SER A 114 8.97 -8.83 9.66
CA SER A 114 9.39 -7.46 9.96
C SER A 114 10.46 -6.97 8.97
N LEU A 115 11.48 -7.79 8.68
CA LEU A 115 12.54 -7.44 7.73
C LEU A 115 12.01 -7.31 6.31
N ALA A 116 11.21 -8.27 5.86
CA ALA A 116 10.57 -8.22 4.54
C ALA A 116 9.67 -6.98 4.39
N PHE A 117 8.93 -6.64 5.44
CA PHE A 117 8.10 -5.44 5.50
C PHE A 117 8.96 -4.16 5.39
N ILE A 118 10.03 -4.04 6.20
CA ILE A 118 10.95 -2.89 6.15
C ILE A 118 11.54 -2.72 4.75
N GLN A 119 12.05 -3.82 4.16
CA GLN A 119 12.69 -3.82 2.84
C GLN A 119 11.68 -3.49 1.74
N ARG A 120 10.53 -4.17 1.69
CA ARG A 120 9.50 -3.93 0.68
C ARG A 120 9.09 -2.48 0.71
N PHE A 121 8.82 -1.93 1.89
CA PHE A 121 8.34 -0.57 2.06
C PHE A 121 9.45 0.50 2.00
N ASN A 122 10.73 0.14 1.99
CA ASN A 122 11.87 1.08 2.08
C ASN A 122 11.75 1.96 3.35
N ILE A 123 11.51 1.33 4.49
CA ILE A 123 11.37 2.02 5.78
C ILE A 123 12.76 2.25 6.36
N TYR A 124 13.22 3.50 6.34
CA TYR A 124 14.53 3.90 6.87
C TYR A 124 14.45 4.69 8.19
N ASN A 125 13.24 5.05 8.64
CA ASN A 125 13.03 5.86 9.84
C ASN A 125 11.88 5.28 10.68
N SER A 126 11.95 5.45 12.00
CA SER A 126 10.84 5.21 12.94
C SER A 126 10.42 6.55 13.56
N PRO A 127 9.11 6.81 13.76
CA PRO A 127 7.99 6.07 13.17
C PRO A 127 7.80 6.41 11.68
N SER A 128 7.33 5.44 10.90
CA SER A 128 6.97 5.59 9.48
C SER A 128 5.48 5.33 9.28
N ILE A 129 4.82 6.20 8.50
CA ILE A 129 3.36 6.17 8.34
C ILE A 129 2.98 6.20 6.86
N PHE A 130 2.03 5.36 6.49
CA PHE A 130 1.43 5.34 5.17
C PHE A 130 0.02 4.74 5.21
N PHE A 131 -0.74 4.98 4.16
CA PHE A 131 -2.08 4.45 4.00
C PHE A 131 -2.05 3.19 3.15
N ILE A 132 -2.90 2.23 3.50
CA ILE A 132 -3.18 1.06 2.67
C ILE A 132 -4.67 0.96 2.39
N LYS A 133 -5.01 0.43 1.22
CA LYS A 133 -6.38 0.20 0.78
C LYS A 133 -6.54 -1.23 0.30
N ARG A 134 -7.64 -1.89 0.68
CA ARG A 134 -7.97 -3.24 0.25
C ARG A 134 -8.08 -3.26 -1.28
N SER A 135 -7.28 -4.13 -1.90
CA SER A 135 -7.37 -4.40 -3.34
C SER A 135 -8.20 -5.66 -3.59
N LYS A 136 -7.96 -6.73 -2.84
CA LYS A 136 -8.68 -8.01 -2.96
C LYS A 136 -8.50 -8.87 -1.72
N LYS A 137 -9.58 -9.30 -1.06
CA LYS A 137 -9.52 -10.18 0.13
C LYS A 137 -8.51 -9.65 1.17
N THR A 138 -7.41 -10.37 1.42
CA THR A 138 -6.32 -10.03 2.35
C THR A 138 -5.19 -9.22 1.72
N LEU A 139 -5.28 -8.91 0.42
CA LEU A 139 -4.31 -8.11 -0.33
C LEU A 139 -4.65 -6.63 -0.25
N TYR A 140 -3.73 -5.86 0.30
CA TYR A 140 -3.80 -4.42 0.46
C TYR A 140 -2.70 -3.75 -0.36
N LYS A 141 -3.05 -2.64 -1.00
CA LYS A 141 -2.13 -1.81 -1.79
C LYS A 141 -1.76 -0.56 -0.99
N GLN A 142 -0.50 -0.15 -1.08
CA GLN A 142 -0.07 1.15 -0.60
C GLN A 142 -0.75 2.27 -1.39
N ASP A 143 -1.45 3.14 -0.67
CA ASP A 143 -2.27 4.22 -1.23
C ASP A 143 -1.65 5.61 -0.97
N SER A 144 -0.49 5.67 -0.31
CA SER A 144 0.22 6.93 -0.07
C SER A 144 1.74 6.76 -0.04
N LYS A 145 2.47 7.85 -0.28
CA LYS A 145 3.91 7.91 0.05
C LYS A 145 4.13 7.66 1.55
N ILE A 146 5.26 7.05 1.88
CA ILE A 146 5.68 6.90 3.27
C ILE A 146 6.11 8.27 3.78
N ARG A 147 5.49 8.72 4.86
CA ARG A 147 5.86 9.94 5.54
C ARG A 147 6.73 9.58 6.72
N LYS A 148 7.90 10.21 6.79
CA LYS A 148 8.65 10.31 8.04
C LYS A 148 7.82 11.18 8.97
N LEU A 149 7.35 10.62 10.06
CA LEU A 149 6.62 11.43 11.01
C LEU A 149 7.61 11.98 12.04
N ASN A 150 8.08 13.21 11.81
CA ASN A 150 8.91 13.90 12.79
C ASN A 150 8.17 14.13 14.12
N ASN A 151 6.83 14.00 14.14
CA ASN A 151 6.04 13.96 15.38
C ASN A 151 4.62 13.36 15.15
N LEU A 152 4.20 12.34 15.93
CA LEU A 152 2.84 11.74 15.91
C LEU A 152 1.71 12.76 16.10
N LYS A 153 2.00 13.89 16.75
CA LYS A 153 1.09 15.05 16.87
C LYS A 153 0.74 15.71 15.53
N ALA A 154 1.58 15.57 14.50
CA ALA A 154 1.30 16.10 13.17
C ALA A 154 0.31 15.20 12.39
N LEU A 155 0.25 13.90 12.68
CA LEU A 155 -0.68 12.97 12.03
C LEU A 155 -2.13 13.34 12.31
N SER A 156 -2.47 13.66 13.56
CA SER A 156 -3.84 14.08 13.91
C SER A 156 -4.26 15.38 13.24
N LYS A 157 -3.32 16.30 12.98
CA LYS A 157 -3.59 17.53 12.21
C LYS A 157 -3.77 17.27 10.72
N GLN A 158 -2.97 16.36 10.13
CA GLN A 158 -3.06 16.04 8.71
C GLN A 158 -4.27 15.18 8.35
N VAL A 159 -4.67 14.26 9.23
CA VAL A 159 -5.84 13.39 9.01
C VAL A 159 -7.16 14.15 9.16
N LYS A 160 -7.20 15.25 9.92
CA LYS A 160 -8.38 16.14 9.95
C LYS A 160 -8.62 16.89 8.64
N ASN A 161 -7.61 16.98 7.77
CA ASN A 161 -7.68 17.71 6.49
C ASN A 161 -7.81 16.76 5.28
N LEU A 162 -8.05 15.47 5.50
CA LEU A 162 -8.26 14.41 4.50
C LEU A 162 -9.63 13.78 4.72
#